data_AF-A0A9J6H946-F1
#
_entry.id   AF-A0A9J6H946-F1
#
_cell.length_a   1.000
_cell.length_b   1.000
_cell.length_c   1.000
_cell.angle_alpha   90.00
_cell.angle_beta   90.00
_cell.angle_gamma   90.00
#
_symmetry.space_group_name_H-M   'P 1'
#
loop_
_entity.id
_entity.type
_entity.pdbx_description
1 polymer ?
#
loop_
_entity_poly.entity_id
_entity_poly.type
_entity_poly.pdbx_seq_one_letter_code
_entity_poly.pdbx_strand_id
1 'polypeptide(L)'
;MLLALAFLPVGAIPEAFQDMLEVFPQEAIKLADYFEDAYAGRPRRNGIFSAQFPPKLWSVYKLALDGMPRTNNSVEAWHYGLQVIAHNFYATNVIAQTPLTILISYFLCSYARFSEQRLHQTCGCSSTV
;
A
#
# COMPACT_ATOMS: atom_id res chain seq x y z
N MET A 1 28.36 -4.92 -0.14
CA MET A 1 28.88 -5.47 -1.40
C MET A 1 27.74 -5.97 -2.33
N LEU A 2 26.74 -6.74 -1.87
CA LEU A 2 25.64 -7.26 -2.73
C LEU A 2 24.84 -6.18 -3.48
N LEU A 3 24.62 -5.03 -2.85
CA LEU A 3 23.90 -3.89 -3.46
C LEU A 3 24.58 -3.35 -4.73
N ALA A 4 25.89 -3.55 -4.88
CA ALA A 4 26.62 -3.10 -6.07
C ALA A 4 26.15 -3.80 -7.35
N LEU A 5 25.59 -5.02 -7.23
CA LEU A 5 25.07 -5.79 -8.36
C LEU A 5 23.93 -5.06 -9.08
N ALA A 6 23.18 -4.20 -8.38
CA ALA A 6 22.09 -3.44 -8.98
C ALA A 6 22.56 -2.46 -10.06
N PHE A 7 23.84 -2.09 -10.04
CA PHE A 7 24.46 -1.18 -10.99
C PHE A 7 25.15 -1.90 -12.16
N LEU A 8 25.06 -3.22 -12.24
CA LEU A 8 25.60 -3.98 -13.37
C LEU A 8 24.54 -4.21 -14.45
N PRO A 9 24.96 -4.36 -15.72
CA PRO A 9 24.09 -4.87 -16.76
C PRO A 9 23.45 -6.18 -16.33
N VAL A 10 22.16 -6.36 -16.61
CA VAL A 10 21.35 -7.53 -16.20
C VAL A 10 22.04 -8.87 -16.50
N GLY A 11 22.68 -8.97 -17.67
CA GLY A 11 23.36 -10.20 -18.10
C GLY A 11 24.75 -10.44 -17.50
N ALA A 12 25.29 -9.53 -16.70
CA ALA A 12 26.59 -9.68 -16.02
C ALA A 12 26.44 -9.92 -14.51
N ILE A 13 25.21 -9.84 -13.99
CA ILE A 13 24.91 -9.99 -12.57
C ILE A 13 25.17 -11.42 -12.06
N PRO A 14 24.77 -12.50 -12.76
CA PRO A 14 25.03 -13.86 -12.30
C PRO A 14 26.53 -14.16 -12.16
N GLU A 15 27.33 -13.77 -13.15
CA GLU A 15 28.78 -13.98 -13.16
C GLU A 15 29.46 -13.16 -12.06
N ALA A 16 29.13 -11.87 -11.96
CA ALA A 16 29.70 -11.01 -10.92
C ALA A 16 29.31 -11.46 -9.49
N PHE A 17 28.14 -12.09 -9.33
CA PHE A 17 27.75 -12.69 -8.05
C PHE A 17 28.62 -13.91 -7.72
N GLN A 18 28.94 -14.77 -8.70
CA GLN A 18 29.84 -15.91 -8.48
C GLN A 18 31.24 -15.46 -8.07
N ASP A 19 31.82 -14.46 -8.76
CA ASP A 19 33.12 -13.90 -8.41
C ASP A 19 33.15 -13.36 -6.97
N MET A 20 32.03 -12.82 -6.52
CA MET A 20 31.87 -12.27 -5.18
C MET A 20 31.77 -13.34 -4.09
N LEU A 21 31.36 -14.56 -4.42
CA LEU A 21 31.28 -15.66 -3.46
C LEU A 21 32.65 -16.06 -2.91
N GLU A 22 33.73 -15.84 -3.67
CA GLU A 22 35.10 -16.15 -3.24
C GLU A 22 35.54 -15.34 -2.00
N VAL A 23 35.00 -14.13 -1.85
CA VAL A 23 35.30 -13.21 -0.74
C VAL A 23 34.17 -13.13 0.29
N PHE A 24 33.13 -13.95 0.13
CA PHE A 24 31.97 -13.92 1.02
C PHE A 24 32.28 -14.64 2.34
N PRO A 25 31.95 -14.05 3.50
CA PRO A 25 32.25 -14.67 4.80
C PRO A 25 31.49 -15.98 4.97
N GLN A 26 32.15 -16.99 5.54
CA GLN A 26 31.58 -18.34 5.72
C GLN A 26 30.33 -18.32 6.60
N GLU A 27 30.29 -17.42 7.59
CA GLU A 27 29.17 -17.22 8.49
C GLU A 27 27.90 -16.77 7.75
N ALA A 28 28.05 -16.18 6.56
CA ALA A 28 26.97 -15.65 5.75
C ALA A 28 26.64 -16.51 4.52
N ILE A 29 27.15 -17.73 4.40
CA ILE A 29 26.84 -18.63 3.26
C ILE A 29 25.33 -18.80 3.06
N LYS A 30 24.56 -18.96 4.15
CA LYS A 30 23.09 -19.07 4.07
C LYS A 30 22.44 -17.83 3.44
N LEU A 31 23.01 -16.65 3.65
CA LEU A 31 22.54 -15.42 3.02
C LEU A 31 22.88 -15.40 1.53
N ALA A 32 24.07 -15.88 1.16
CA ALA A 32 24.48 -16.01 -0.23
C ALA A 32 23.58 -17.00 -0.98
N ASP A 33 23.32 -18.19 -0.41
CA ASP A 33 22.39 -19.17 -0.98
C ASP A 33 20.99 -18.58 -1.21
N TYR A 34 20.46 -17.89 -0.19
CA TYR A 34 19.17 -17.20 -0.30
C TYR A 34 19.19 -16.15 -1.41
N PHE A 35 20.25 -15.35 -1.49
CA PHE A 35 20.37 -14.30 -2.50
C PHE A 35 20.49 -14.89 -3.91
N GLU A 36 21.20 -15.99 -4.06
CA GLU A 36 21.32 -16.72 -5.31
C GLU A 36 19.96 -17.22 -5.80
N ASP A 37 19.16 -17.82 -4.91
CA ASP A 37 17.84 -18.35 -5.25
C ASP A 37 16.80 -17.25 -5.49
N ALA A 38 16.85 -16.18 -4.70
CA ALA A 38 15.85 -15.12 -4.76
C ALA A 38 16.15 -14.09 -5.86
N TYR A 39 17.41 -13.69 -6.07
CA TYR A 39 17.75 -12.49 -6.85
C TYR A 39 18.71 -12.72 -8.03
N ALA A 40 19.77 -13.53 -7.87
CA ALA A 40 20.74 -13.75 -8.96
C ALA A 40 20.26 -14.81 -9.96
N GLY A 41 19.65 -15.87 -9.45
CA GLY A 41 19.16 -17.04 -10.18
C GLY A 41 20.22 -18.14 -10.31
N ARG A 42 19.84 -19.38 -9.99
CA ARG A 42 20.66 -20.56 -10.28
C ARG A 42 20.42 -21.06 -11.70
N PRO A 43 21.47 -21.45 -12.45
CA PRO A 43 21.31 -22.14 -13.72
C PRO A 43 20.66 -23.51 -13.48
N ARG A 44 19.45 -23.74 -14.02
CA ARG A 44 18.86 -25.09 -14.05
C ARG A 44 19.45 -25.90 -15.19
N ARG A 45 19.32 -27.23 -15.11
CA ARG A 45 19.71 -28.20 -16.16
C ARG A 45 19.20 -27.85 -17.58
N ASN A 46 18.16 -27.04 -17.68
CA ASN A 46 17.52 -26.64 -18.93
C ASN A 46 18.04 -25.28 -19.45
N GLY A 47 19.07 -24.70 -18.84
CA GLY A 47 19.61 -23.37 -19.17
C GLY A 47 18.74 -22.19 -18.70
N ILE A 48 17.64 -22.46 -17.99
CA ILE A 48 16.75 -21.42 -17.44
C ILE A 48 17.27 -21.01 -16.06
N PHE A 49 17.54 -19.72 -15.90
CA PHE A 49 17.79 -19.09 -14.60
C PHE A 49 16.45 -18.80 -13.92
N SER A 50 16.18 -19.45 -12.79
CA SER A 50 14.93 -19.24 -12.03
C SER A 50 15.22 -18.48 -10.74
N ALA A 51 15.25 -17.16 -10.80
CA ALA A 51 15.19 -16.30 -9.62
C ALA A 51 13.74 -15.93 -9.32
N GLN A 52 13.36 -15.83 -8.04
CA GLN A 52 12.03 -15.32 -7.65
C GLN A 52 11.85 -13.86 -8.11
N PHE A 53 12.92 -13.09 -8.01
CA PHE A 53 13.02 -11.69 -8.41
C PHE A 53 14.19 -11.53 -9.39
N PRO A 54 13.99 -11.81 -10.68
CA PRO A 54 15.08 -11.78 -11.66
C PRO A 54 15.71 -10.38 -11.77
N PRO A 55 17.01 -10.28 -12.14
CA PRO A 55 17.72 -9.00 -12.17
C PRO A 55 17.11 -7.92 -13.04
N LYS A 56 16.31 -8.30 -14.05
CA LYS A 56 15.51 -7.37 -14.87
C LYS A 56 14.51 -6.52 -14.05
N LEU A 57 14.07 -6.99 -12.89
CA LEU A 57 13.09 -6.28 -12.05
C LEU A 57 13.73 -5.25 -11.11
N TRP A 58 14.98 -5.47 -10.69
CA TRP A 58 15.61 -4.68 -9.63
C TRP A 58 16.93 -4.01 -10.03
N SER A 59 17.52 -4.37 -11.18
CA SER A 59 18.69 -3.66 -11.70
C SER A 59 18.32 -2.21 -12.02
N VAL A 60 19.12 -1.29 -11.47
CA VAL A 60 19.02 0.15 -11.71
C VAL A 60 20.03 0.63 -12.74
N TYR A 61 20.75 -0.27 -13.41
CA TYR A 61 21.81 0.08 -14.37
C TYR A 61 21.36 1.09 -15.43
N LYS A 62 20.23 0.81 -16.10
CA LYS A 62 19.67 1.72 -17.12
C LYS A 62 19.22 3.05 -16.50
N LEU A 63 18.52 3.00 -15.37
CA LEU A 63 18.09 4.21 -14.66
C LEU A 63 19.29 5.09 -14.26
N ALA A 64 20.39 4.47 -13.84
CA ALA A 64 21.61 5.16 -13.46
C ALA A 64 22.31 5.81 -14.65
N LEU A 65 22.35 5.13 -15.81
CA LEU A 65 22.88 5.68 -17.07
C LEU A 65 22.02 6.83 -17.60
N ASP A 66 20.70 6.68 -17.55
CA ASP A 66 19.74 7.65 -18.06
C ASP A 66 19.55 8.86 -17.13
N GLY A 67 20.25 8.90 -15.99
CA GLY A 67 20.11 9.96 -14.99
C GLY A 67 18.73 10.02 -14.32
N MET A 68 17.95 8.93 -14.41
CA MET A 68 16.61 8.88 -13.86
C MET A 68 16.61 8.79 -12.33
N PRO A 69 15.53 9.26 -11.67
CA PRO A 69 15.37 9.11 -10.23
C PRO A 69 15.50 7.64 -9.81
N ARG A 70 16.40 7.37 -8.86
CA ARG A 70 16.73 6.01 -8.38
C ARG A 70 15.81 5.55 -7.25
N THR A 71 15.01 6.45 -6.71
CA THR A 71 14.12 6.22 -5.57
C THR A 71 12.68 6.55 -5.96
N ASN A 72 11.74 5.97 -5.22
CA ASN A 72 10.31 6.23 -5.31
C ASN A 72 9.90 7.55 -4.61
N ASN A 73 10.82 8.48 -4.34
CA ASN A 73 10.54 9.70 -3.55
C ASN A 73 9.35 10.49 -4.10
N SER A 74 9.17 10.52 -5.42
CA SER A 74 8.00 11.15 -6.04
C SER A 74 6.71 10.45 -5.61
N VAL A 75 6.66 9.11 -5.72
CA VAL A 75 5.53 8.30 -5.29
C VAL A 75 5.26 8.45 -3.79
N GLU A 76 6.30 8.45 -2.97
CA GLU A 76 6.18 8.67 -1.51
C GLU A 76 5.61 10.05 -1.20
N ALA A 77 6.09 11.10 -1.87
CA ALA A 77 5.58 12.46 -1.70
C ALA A 77 4.11 12.56 -2.13
N TRP A 78 3.73 11.91 -3.24
CA TRP A 78 2.34 11.83 -3.70
C TRP A 78 1.45 11.09 -2.71
N HIS A 79 1.87 9.92 -2.22
CA HIS A 79 1.14 9.17 -1.20
C HIS A 79 0.98 9.96 0.10
N TYR A 80 2.05 10.62 0.55
CA TYR A 80 2.01 11.49 1.73
C TYR A 80 0.99 12.63 1.55
N GLY A 81 1.04 13.32 0.41
CA GLY A 81 0.07 14.38 0.10
C GLY A 81 -1.37 13.88 0.09
N LEU A 82 -1.63 12.73 -0.53
CA LEU A 82 -2.96 12.12 -0.54
C LEU A 82 -3.44 11.74 0.87
N GLN A 83 -2.56 11.18 1.70
CA GLN A 83 -2.88 10.82 3.07
C GLN A 83 -3.24 12.05 3.92
N VAL A 84 -2.51 13.16 3.76
CA VAL A 84 -2.80 14.42 4.45
C VAL A 84 -4.16 14.98 4.01
N ILE A 85 -4.45 14.98 2.71
CA ILE A 85 -5.75 15.45 2.18
C ILE A 85 -6.89 14.58 2.71
N ALA A 86 -6.76 13.26 2.65
CA ALA A 86 -7.77 12.33 3.15
C ALA A 86 -8.01 12.53 4.65
N HIS A 87 -6.94 12.59 5.46
CA HIS A 87 -7.03 12.83 6.89
C HIS A 87 -7.74 14.16 7.21
N ASN A 88 -7.39 15.23 6.50
CA ASN A 88 -8.03 16.52 6.67
C ASN A 88 -9.50 16.48 6.26
N PHE A 89 -9.86 15.77 5.19
CA PHE A 89 -11.25 15.58 4.77
C PHE A 89 -12.07 14.85 5.84
N TYR A 90 -11.55 13.78 6.45
CA TYR A 90 -12.22 13.10 7.56
C TYR A 90 -12.34 14.00 8.79
N ALA A 91 -11.29 14.74 9.15
CA ALA A 91 -11.32 15.67 10.28
C ALA A 91 -12.32 16.81 10.07
N THR A 92 -12.37 17.42 8.88
CA THR A 92 -13.35 18.47 8.56
C THR A 92 -14.77 17.95 8.47
N ASN A 93 -15.00 16.72 8.00
CA ASN A 93 -16.36 16.15 7.96
C ASN A 93 -16.86 15.75 9.36
N VAL A 94 -15.97 15.27 10.25
CA VAL A 94 -16.28 15.02 11.67
C VAL A 94 -16.55 16.32 12.41
N ILE A 95 -15.80 17.40 12.11
CA ILE A 95 -16.06 18.74 12.68
C ILE A 95 -17.30 19.39 12.06
N ALA A 96 -17.63 19.12 10.79
CA ALA A 96 -18.81 19.64 10.09
C ALA A 96 -20.13 18.97 10.54
N GLN A 97 -20.08 17.85 11.28
CA GLN A 97 -21.16 17.42 12.16
C GLN A 97 -21.24 18.31 13.41
N THR A 98 -21.39 19.61 13.16
CA THR A 98 -21.72 20.61 14.16
C THR A 98 -23.16 20.39 14.66
N PRO A 99 -23.48 20.81 15.91
CA PRO A 99 -24.72 20.46 16.63
C PRO A 99 -26.04 20.79 15.92
N LEU A 100 -26.02 21.55 14.81
CA LEU A 100 -27.18 21.83 13.99
C LEU A 100 -27.77 20.59 13.30
N THR A 101 -26.95 19.64 12.84
CA THR A 101 -27.48 18.39 12.24
C THR A 101 -28.12 17.48 13.28
N ILE A 102 -27.57 17.47 14.50
CA ILE A 102 -28.14 16.78 15.66
C ILE A 102 -29.45 17.47 16.10
N LEU A 103 -29.49 18.80 16.18
CA LEU A 103 -30.71 19.55 16.52
C LEU A 103 -31.81 19.39 15.47
N ILE A 104 -31.49 19.40 14.18
CA ILE A 104 -32.47 19.20 13.10
C ILE A 104 -33.03 17.77 13.14
N SER A 105 -32.21 16.76 13.40
CA SER A 105 -32.69 15.38 13.56
C SER A 105 -33.53 15.18 14.82
N TYR A 106 -33.19 15.83 15.95
CA TYR A 106 -34.05 15.85 17.14
C TYR A 106 -35.36 16.61 16.91
N PHE A 107 -35.34 17.75 16.20
CA PHE A 107 -36.55 18.51 15.88
C PHE A 107 -37.48 17.73 14.94
N LEU A 108 -36.94 17.11 13.90
CA LEU A 108 -37.71 16.28 12.97
C LEU A 108 -38.26 15.02 13.67
N CYS A 109 -37.48 14.40 14.56
CA CYS A 109 -37.93 13.25 15.36
C CYS A 109 -39.01 13.64 16.38
N SER A 110 -38.90 14.81 17.02
CA SER A 110 -39.90 15.33 17.96
C SER A 110 -41.18 15.76 17.25
N TYR A 111 -41.06 16.39 16.06
CA TYR A 111 -42.21 16.76 15.22
C TYR A 111 -42.94 15.53 14.67
N ALA A 112 -42.21 14.49 14.25
CA ALA A 112 -42.79 13.21 13.84
C ALA A 112 -43.57 12.55 15.00
N ARG A 113 -43.00 12.54 16.21
CA ARG A 113 -43.62 11.96 17.41
C ARG A 113 -44.85 12.76 17.90
N PHE A 114 -44.87 14.08 17.69
CA PHE A 114 -46.05 14.92 17.95
C PHE A 114 -47.16 14.73 16.89
N SER A 115 -46.79 14.45 15.64
CA SER A 115 -47.75 14.16 14.57
C SER A 115 -48.45 12.80 14.77
N GLU A 116 -47.73 11.78 15.26
CA GLU A 116 -48.29 10.46 15.59
C GLU A 116 -49.27 10.50 16.76
N GLN A 117 -48.99 11.30 17.80
CA GLN A 117 -49.92 11.46 18.93
C GLN A 117 -51.24 12.15 18.55
N ARG A 118 -51.24 12.97 17.48
CA ARG A 118 -52.46 13.62 16.98
C ARG A 118 -53.33 12.68 16.15
N LEU A 119 -52.75 11.69 15.47
CA LEU A 119 -53.46 10.64 14.74
C LEU A 119 -54.15 9.63 15.67
N HIS A 120 -53.57 9.35 16.84
CA HIS A 120 -54.17 8.43 17.81
C HIS A 120 -55.34 9.01 18.62
N GLN A 121 -55.53 10.33 18.65
CA GLN A 121 -56.68 10.96 19.33
C GLN A 121 -57.92 11.14 18.42
N THR A 122 -57.78 11.04 17.10
CA THR A 122 -58.94 11.11 16.17
C THR A 122 -59.56 9.75 15.85
N CYS A 123 -58.89 8.64 16.20
CA CYS A 123 -59.38 7.27 15.98
C CYS A 123 -59.72 6.59 17.30
N GLY A 124 -60.58 7.22 18.10
CA GLY A 124 -61.23 6.63 19.27
C GLY A 124 -62.73 6.50 19.02
N CYS A 125 -63.13 5.58 18.13
CA CYS A 125 -64.52 5.15 18.04
C CYS A 125 -64.60 3.66 17.68
N SER A 126 -65.01 2.88 18.70
CA SER A 126 -65.75 1.62 18.70
C SER A 126 -65.24 0.42 17.90
N SER A 127 -64.97 -0.68 18.62
CA SER A 127 -65.83 -1.88 18.54
C SER A 127 -65.56 -2.79 19.75
N THR A 128 -66.49 -2.74 20.69
CA THR A 128 -66.77 -3.83 21.64
C THR A 128 -68.11 -4.43 21.21
N VAL A 129 -68.14 -5.77 21.14
CA VAL A 129 -69.25 -6.68 20.77
C VAL A 129 -69.44 -6.90 19.27
#